data_AF-W9C8S6-F1
#
_entry.id   AF-W9C8S6-F1
#
_cell.length_a   1.000
_cell.length_b   1.000
_cell.length_c   1.000
_cell.angle_alpha   90.00
_cell.angle_beta   90.00
_cell.angle_gamma   90.00
#
_symmetry.space_group_name_H-M   'P 1'
#
loop_
_entity.id
_entity.type
_entity.pdbx_description
1 polymer ?
#
loop_
_entity_poly.entity_id
_entity_poly.type
_entity_poly.pdbx_seq_one_letter_code
_entity_poly.pdbx_strand_id
1 'polypeptide(L)'
;MVQLSMIAIVLTSALSSLVAAKSCKRGGIYCGTDLLRRGDYITKINTNLRARNLPTSDIYVKQSLWACVEHGDIQLIQFCASGCIGGDSKDDYCTGSSKPAGKRDEIEDDDDDDVEVDFVERDVPVEWVA
;
A
#
# COMPACT_ATOMS: atom_id res chain seq x y z
N MET A 1 -19.61 -1.54 65.10
CA MET A 1 -19.07 -0.52 64.19
C MET A 1 -18.45 -1.25 62.99
N VAL A 2 -19.00 -1.10 61.79
CA VAL A 2 -18.37 -1.58 60.55
C VAL A 2 -18.50 -0.45 59.51
N GLN A 3 -17.50 0.43 59.46
CA GLN A 3 -17.42 1.44 58.41
C GLN A 3 -16.79 0.80 57.18
N LEU A 4 -17.62 0.51 56.18
CA LEU A 4 -17.20 0.00 54.89
C LEU A 4 -16.46 1.11 54.13
N SER A 5 -15.23 0.78 53.73
CA SER A 5 -14.32 1.67 53.01
C SER A 5 -14.90 2.11 51.67
N MET A 6 -15.01 3.42 51.47
CA MET A 6 -15.29 4.03 50.18
C MET A 6 -13.97 4.17 49.40
N ILE A 7 -13.69 3.23 48.51
CA ILE A 7 -12.60 3.35 47.53
C ILE A 7 -13.20 4.01 46.28
N ALA A 8 -12.88 5.28 46.05
CA ALA A 8 -13.26 6.01 44.85
C ALA A 8 -12.37 5.58 43.68
N ILE A 9 -12.94 4.83 42.73
CA ILE A 9 -12.26 4.45 41.48
C ILE A 9 -12.38 5.64 40.51
N VAL A 10 -11.31 6.41 40.35
CA VAL A 10 -11.22 7.47 39.34
C VAL A 10 -10.85 6.81 38.00
N LEU A 11 -11.86 6.61 37.15
CA LEU A 11 -11.67 6.21 35.75
C LEU A 11 -11.23 7.45 34.96
N THR A 12 -9.92 7.66 34.82
CA THR A 12 -9.37 8.62 33.86
C THR A 12 -9.48 8.05 32.44
N SER A 13 -10.53 8.45 31.72
CA SER A 13 -10.64 8.15 30.29
C SER A 13 -9.53 8.87 29.53
N ALA A 14 -8.56 8.09 29.04
CA ALA A 14 -7.58 8.58 28.09
C ALA A 14 -8.29 8.98 26.80
N LEU A 15 -8.45 10.29 26.58
CA LEU A 15 -8.86 10.84 25.29
C LEU A 15 -7.67 10.67 24.35
N SER A 16 -7.58 9.52 23.68
CA SER A 16 -6.68 9.35 22.55
C SER A 16 -7.13 10.32 21.46
N SER A 17 -6.38 11.40 21.27
CA SER A 17 -6.55 12.32 20.16
C SER A 17 -6.54 11.53 18.86
N LEU A 18 -7.72 11.32 18.28
CA LEU A 18 -7.86 10.78 16.93
C LEU A 18 -7.27 11.85 16.01
N VAL A 19 -6.01 11.68 15.62
CA VAL A 19 -5.41 12.47 14.54
C VAL A 19 -6.23 12.14 13.30
N ALA A 20 -7.17 13.02 12.96
CA ALA A 20 -7.94 12.94 11.73
C ALA A 20 -7.00 13.33 10.59
N ALA A 21 -6.12 12.41 10.20
CA ALA A 21 -5.34 12.52 8.97
C ALA A 21 -6.33 12.68 7.80
N LYS A 22 -5.98 13.53 6.82
CA LYS A 22 -6.83 13.71 5.65
C LYS A 22 -6.89 12.37 4.90
N SER A 23 -8.00 11.68 5.08
CA SER A 23 -8.21 10.38 4.46
C SER A 23 -8.17 10.51 2.94
N CYS A 24 -7.56 9.54 2.28
CA CYS A 24 -7.55 9.42 0.84
C CYS A 24 -9.00 9.31 0.32
N LYS A 25 -9.25 9.78 -0.90
CA LYS A 25 -10.58 9.72 -1.49
C LYS A 25 -10.82 8.29 -1.99
N ARG A 26 -11.90 7.65 -1.52
CA ARG A 26 -12.30 6.32 -1.98
C ARG A 26 -12.32 6.27 -3.52
N GLY A 27 -11.69 5.24 -4.07
CA GLY A 27 -11.60 5.01 -5.52
C GLY A 27 -10.52 5.82 -6.22
N GLY A 28 -9.80 6.70 -5.50
CA GLY A 28 -8.64 7.41 -6.05
C GLY A 28 -7.38 6.56 -6.01
N ILE A 29 -6.49 6.82 -6.95
CA ILE A 29 -5.15 6.19 -7.02
C ILE A 29 -4.11 7.23 -6.65
N TYR A 30 -3.18 6.83 -5.78
CA TYR A 30 -2.18 7.70 -5.20
C TYR A 30 -0.77 7.10 -5.25
N CYS A 31 0.21 7.93 -5.55
CA CYS A 31 1.61 7.65 -5.28
C CYS A 31 1.85 7.65 -3.78
N GLY A 32 2.81 6.83 -3.34
CA GLY A 32 3.22 6.79 -1.94
C GLY A 32 3.67 8.16 -1.42
N THR A 33 4.36 8.96 -2.25
CA THR A 33 4.69 10.37 -1.94
C THR A 33 3.48 11.23 -1.61
N ASP A 34 2.40 11.11 -2.38
CA ASP A 34 1.20 11.91 -2.19
C ASP A 34 0.37 11.45 -0.99
N LEU A 35 0.35 10.15 -0.71
CA LEU A 35 -0.22 9.63 0.53
C LEU A 35 0.51 10.18 1.75
N LEU A 36 1.85 10.12 1.77
CA LEU A 36 2.65 10.65 2.88
C LEU A 36 2.47 12.17 3.09
N ARG A 37 2.20 12.92 2.02
CA ARG A 37 1.90 14.35 2.11
C ARG A 37 0.50 14.64 2.65
N ARG A 38 -0.47 13.73 2.45
CA ARG A 38 -1.85 13.87 2.92
C ARG A 38 -2.01 13.52 4.40
N GLY A 39 -1.22 12.58 4.91
CA GLY A 39 -1.31 12.15 6.29
C GLY A 39 -0.34 11.03 6.67
N ASP A 40 -0.58 10.44 7.84
CA ASP A 40 0.26 9.37 8.40
C ASP A 40 -0.06 8.00 7.77
N TYR A 41 0.38 7.83 6.53
CA TYR A 41 0.20 6.58 5.76
C TYR A 41 1.40 5.63 5.86
N ILE A 42 2.53 6.05 6.46
CA ILE A 42 3.79 5.28 6.45
C ILE A 42 3.62 3.88 7.06
N THR A 43 2.88 3.80 8.17
CA THR A 43 2.64 2.53 8.87
C THR A 43 1.80 1.59 8.00
N LYS A 44 0.74 2.11 7.36
CA LYS A 44 -0.13 1.32 6.47
C LYS A 44 0.62 0.82 5.23
N ILE A 45 1.45 1.69 4.65
CA ILE A 45 2.30 1.37 3.50
C ILE A 45 3.25 0.23 3.88
N ASN A 46 4.01 0.38 4.97
CA ASN A 46 4.98 -0.63 5.40
C ASN A 46 4.32 -1.96 5.74
N THR A 47 3.15 -1.95 6.39
CA THR A 47 2.38 -3.17 6.67
C THR A 47 1.96 -3.88 5.38
N ASN A 48 1.44 -3.16 4.38
CA ASN A 48 1.05 -3.74 3.11
C ASN A 48 2.25 -4.27 2.29
N LEU A 49 3.38 -3.55 2.29
CA LEU A 49 4.60 -3.99 1.62
C LEU A 49 5.11 -5.29 2.25
N ARG A 50 5.20 -5.35 3.59
CA ARG A 50 5.62 -6.55 4.32
C ARG A 50 4.66 -7.73 4.08
N ALA A 51 3.35 -7.48 4.06
CA ALA A 51 2.35 -8.51 3.77
C ALA A 51 2.53 -9.15 2.37
N ARG A 52 3.22 -8.45 1.46
CA ARG A 52 3.53 -8.91 0.10
C ARG A 52 5.00 -9.30 -0.08
N ASN A 53 5.76 -9.43 1.00
CA ASN A 53 7.21 -9.70 0.99
C ASN A 53 8.02 -8.67 0.16
N LEU A 54 7.54 -7.42 0.10
CA LEU A 54 8.24 -6.33 -0.57
C LEU A 54 9.10 -5.53 0.41
N PRO A 55 10.23 -4.96 -0.06
CA PRO A 55 11.05 -4.07 0.76
C PRO A 55 10.27 -2.85 1.26
N THR A 56 10.52 -2.44 2.50
CA THR A 56 10.00 -1.18 3.06
C THR A 56 11.01 -0.04 2.96
N SER A 57 11.85 -0.06 1.93
CA SER A 57 12.83 1.01 1.70
C SER A 57 12.11 2.28 1.23
N ASP A 58 12.75 3.43 1.43
CA ASP A 58 12.18 4.74 1.10
C ASP A 58 11.70 4.82 -0.36
N ILE A 59 12.42 4.18 -1.28
CA ILE A 59 12.04 4.09 -2.70
C ILE A 59 10.73 3.31 -2.87
N TYR A 60 10.61 2.12 -2.26
CA TYR A 60 9.38 1.33 -2.32
C TYR A 60 8.21 2.05 -1.68
N VAL A 61 8.43 2.75 -0.58
CA VAL A 61 7.41 3.55 0.09
C VAL A 61 6.94 4.70 -0.80
N LYS A 62 7.86 5.42 -1.44
CA LYS A 62 7.55 6.65 -2.21
C LYS A 62 7.03 6.38 -3.62
N GLN A 63 7.60 5.39 -4.31
CA GLN A 63 7.32 5.10 -5.72
C GLN A 63 6.32 3.96 -5.92
N SER A 64 5.72 3.43 -4.86
CA SER A 64 4.59 2.52 -5.00
C SER A 64 3.30 3.27 -5.31
N LEU A 65 2.42 2.58 -6.05
CA LEU A 65 1.11 3.05 -6.45
C LEU A 65 0.02 2.34 -5.63
N TRP A 66 -0.91 3.12 -5.11
CA TRP A 66 -1.87 2.68 -4.12
C TRP A 66 -3.30 3.04 -4.52
N ALA A 67 -4.21 2.08 -4.40
CA ALA A 67 -5.64 2.33 -4.49
C ALA A 67 -6.17 2.70 -3.09
N CYS A 68 -6.94 3.78 -3.01
CA CYS A 68 -7.66 4.13 -1.79
C CYS A 68 -8.99 3.37 -1.71
N VAL A 69 -9.14 2.55 -0.67
CA VAL A 69 -10.35 1.76 -0.41
C VAL A 69 -11.23 2.42 0.67
N GLU A 70 -12.18 1.69 1.25
CA GLU A 70 -13.06 2.23 2.31
C GLU A 70 -12.28 2.63 3.56
N HIS A 71 -12.84 3.59 4.29
CA HIS A 71 -12.28 4.08 5.56
C HIS A 71 -10.85 4.64 5.48
N GLY A 72 -10.40 5.06 4.29
CA GLY A 72 -9.03 5.58 4.14
C GLY A 72 -7.96 4.51 4.24
N ASP A 73 -8.32 3.26 3.98
CA ASP A 73 -7.34 2.20 3.84
C ASP A 73 -6.77 2.17 2.42
N ILE A 74 -5.61 1.54 2.28
CA ILE A 74 -4.85 1.56 1.03
C ILE A 74 -4.49 0.15 0.61
N GLN A 75 -4.55 -0.10 -0.69
CA GLN A 75 -4.16 -1.36 -1.30
C GLN A 75 -3.05 -1.13 -2.31
N LEU A 76 -1.98 -1.90 -2.23
CA LEU A 76 -0.89 -1.82 -3.21
C LEU A 76 -1.38 -2.31 -4.57
N ILE A 77 -1.25 -1.45 -5.58
CA ILE A 77 -1.45 -1.81 -6.99
C ILE A 77 -0.14 -2.38 -7.53
N GLN A 78 0.92 -1.57 -7.54
CA GLN A 78 2.24 -1.95 -8.07
C GLN A 78 3.35 -1.03 -7.55
N PHE A 79 4.60 -1.43 -7.79
CA PHE A 79 5.77 -0.58 -7.59
C PHE A 79 6.18 0.07 -8.92
N CYS A 80 6.31 1.39 -8.96
CA CYS A 80 6.71 2.12 -10.16
C CYS A 80 8.25 2.22 -10.25
N ALA A 81 8.90 1.28 -10.92
CA ALA A 81 10.36 1.27 -11.06
C ALA A 81 10.92 2.51 -11.79
N SER A 82 10.18 3.05 -12.76
CA SER A 82 10.58 4.25 -13.52
C SER A 82 10.01 5.55 -12.95
N GLY A 83 9.44 5.51 -11.73
CA GLY A 83 8.88 6.67 -11.05
C GLY A 83 7.35 6.71 -11.04
N CYS A 84 6.82 7.31 -9.98
CA CYS A 84 5.39 7.56 -9.79
C CYS A 84 5.13 9.05 -9.96
N ILE A 85 4.17 9.42 -10.82
CA ILE A 85 3.81 10.81 -11.09
C ILE A 85 2.43 11.09 -10.54
N GLY A 86 2.35 12.11 -9.69
CA GLY A 86 1.11 12.63 -9.14
C GLY A 86 0.29 13.36 -10.21
N GLY A 87 -0.98 13.03 -10.35
CA GLY A 87 -1.90 13.79 -11.19
C GLY A 87 -2.39 15.01 -10.41
N ASP A 88 -1.98 16.22 -10.80
CA ASP A 88 -2.34 17.51 -10.15
C ASP A 88 -3.86 17.75 -9.90
N SER A 89 -4.72 16.89 -10.45
CA SER A 89 -6.15 16.80 -10.13
C SER A 89 -6.77 15.44 -10.51
N LYS A 90 -5.93 14.47 -10.87
CA LYS A 90 -6.31 13.16 -11.43
C LYS A 90 -5.61 12.06 -10.64
N ASP A 91 -6.00 10.83 -10.91
CA ASP A 91 -5.35 9.65 -10.36
C ASP A 91 -3.87 9.60 -10.76
N ASP A 92 -3.04 9.18 -9.81
CA ASP A 92 -1.61 9.07 -9.97
C ASP A 92 -1.25 7.84 -10.82
N TYR A 93 -0.09 7.87 -11.50
CA TYR A 93 0.30 6.79 -12.41
C TYR A 93 1.81 6.55 -12.42
N CYS A 94 2.22 5.35 -12.86
CA CYS A 94 3.63 5.03 -13.06
C CYS A 94 4.10 5.49 -14.44
N THR A 95 5.24 6.18 -14.52
CA THR A 95 5.95 6.34 -15.79
C THR A 95 6.58 5.02 -16.21
N GLY A 96 6.64 4.74 -17.51
CA GLY A 96 7.30 3.53 -18.04
C GLY A 96 6.55 2.21 -17.85
N SER A 97 5.39 2.21 -17.19
CA SER A 97 4.44 1.10 -17.26
C SER A 97 3.52 1.36 -18.45
N SER A 98 3.56 0.53 -19.48
CA SER A 98 2.71 0.66 -20.68
C SER A 98 1.20 0.49 -20.43
N LYS A 99 0.76 0.47 -19.17
CA LYS A 99 -0.67 0.50 -18.79
C LYS A 99 -0.88 1.55 -17.70
N PRO A 100 -1.70 2.59 -17.94
CA PRO A 100 -2.16 3.45 -16.85
C PRO A 100 -2.92 2.58 -15.85
N ALA A 101 -2.57 2.68 -14.57
CA ALA A 101 -3.33 2.07 -13.51
C ALA A 101 -4.68 2.77 -13.43
N GLY A 102 -5.67 2.23 -14.15
CA GLY A 102 -6.93 2.90 -14.34
C GLY A 102 -7.59 2.48 -15.63
N LYS A 103 -7.95 1.21 -15.73
CA LYS A 103 -9.34 0.82 -15.71
C LYS A 103 -9.44 -0.60 -15.18
N ARG A 104 -10.49 -0.83 -14.39
CA ARG A 104 -11.13 -2.14 -14.28
C ARG A 104 -11.75 -2.37 -15.65
N ASP A 105 -10.91 -2.72 -16.62
CA ASP A 105 -11.41 -3.16 -17.91
C ASP A 105 -12.12 -4.49 -17.63
N GLU A 106 -13.32 -4.56 -18.17
CA GLU A 106 -14.18 -5.73 -18.16
C GLU A 106 -13.39 -6.93 -18.68
N ILE A 107 -13.78 -8.13 -18.26
CA ILE A 107 -13.26 -9.36 -18.83
C ILE A 107 -13.66 -9.34 -20.30
N GLU A 108 -12.77 -8.86 -21.16
CA GLU A 108 -12.77 -9.18 -22.58
C GLU A 108 -11.85 -10.40 -22.70
N ASP A 109 -12.52 -11.57 -22.72
CA ASP A 109 -11.96 -12.78 -23.30
C ASP A 109 -11.65 -12.47 -24.77
N ASP A 110 -10.41 -12.16 -25.11
CA ASP A 110 -9.95 -12.15 -26.49
C ASP A 110 -8.59 -12.84 -26.59
N ASP A 111 -8.61 -13.83 -27.47
CA ASP A 111 -7.61 -14.84 -27.75
C ASP A 111 -6.30 -14.30 -28.37
N ASP A 112 -5.28 -15.15 -28.26
CA ASP A 112 -4.10 -15.28 -29.13
C ASP A 112 -3.09 -14.10 -29.22
N ASP A 113 -1.90 -14.32 -28.65
CA ASP A 113 -0.65 -14.21 -29.42
C ASP A 113 0.51 -14.86 -28.64
N ASP A 114 1.10 -15.87 -29.27
CA ASP A 114 2.21 -16.68 -28.80
C ASP A 114 3.42 -15.85 -28.35
N VAL A 115 3.77 -15.91 -27.07
CA VAL A 115 5.12 -15.53 -26.62
C VAL A 115 5.87 -16.82 -26.29
N GLU A 116 6.71 -17.26 -27.24
CA GLU A 116 7.75 -18.24 -26.97
C GLU A 116 8.68 -17.68 -25.87
N VAL A 117 8.52 -18.21 -24.66
CA VAL A 117 9.48 -18.02 -23.57
C VAL A 117 10.61 -19.03 -23.75
N ASP A 118 11.70 -18.57 -24.35
CA ASP A 118 12.98 -19.30 -24.39
C ASP A 118 13.49 -19.45 -22.94
N PHE A 119 13.24 -20.62 -22.37
CA PHE A 119 13.62 -21.01 -21.03
C PHE A 119 15.11 -21.35 -21.02
N VAL A 120 15.97 -20.36 -20.76
CA VAL A 120 17.38 -20.63 -20.44
C VAL A 120 17.42 -21.28 -19.06
N GLU A 121 17.47 -22.61 -19.04
CA GLU A 121 17.89 -23.44 -17.93
C GLU A 121 19.21 -22.90 -17.37
N ARG A 122 19.15 -22.24 -16.22
CA ARG A 122 20.33 -21.96 -15.39
C ARG A 122 20.33 -22.97 -14.26
N ASP A 123 20.97 -24.10 -14.51
CA ASP A 123 21.41 -25.02 -13.46
C ASP A 123 22.28 -24.26 -12.45
N VAL A 124 21.75 -24.06 -11.25
CA VAL A 124 22.54 -23.65 -10.09
C VAL A 124 22.55 -24.84 -9.14
N PRO A 125 23.69 -25.55 -8.99
CA PRO A 125 23.80 -26.60 -8.00
C PRO A 125 23.79 -26.00 -6.59
N VAL A 126 22.77 -26.33 -5.81
CA VAL A 126 22.71 -26.05 -4.37
C VAL A 126 23.40 -27.21 -3.65
N GLU A 127 24.68 -27.06 -3.32
CA GLU A 127 25.36 -27.91 -2.34
C GLU A 127 24.84 -27.59 -0.95
N TRP A 128 24.08 -28.52 -0.37
CA TRP A 128 23.73 -28.53 1.03
C TRP A 128 24.88 -29.18 1.81
N VAL A 129 25.62 -28.39 2.59
CA VAL A 129 26.57 -28.94 3.57
C VAL A 129 25.77 -29.31 4.82
N ALA A 130 25.81 -30.60 5.16
CA ALA A 130 25.25 -31.22 6.36
C ALA A 130 26.14 -31.03 7.59
#